data_AF-A0A349WFQ1-F1
#
_entry.id   AF-A0A349WFQ1-F1
#
_cell.length_a   1.000
_cell.length_b   1.000
_cell.length_c   1.000
_cell.angle_alpha   90.00
_cell.angle_beta   90.00
_cell.angle_gamma   90.00
#
_symmetry.space_group_name_H-M   'P 1'
#
loop_
_entity.id
_entity.type
_entity.pdbx_description
1 polymer ?
#
loop_
_entity_poly.entity_id
_entity_poly.type
_entity_poly.pdbx_seq_one_letter_code
_entity_poly.pdbx_strand_id
1 'polypeptide(L)'
;MGIETIIAFVLLFSALLSFIMEKVSLDVTALCLLAIILTISSVGILENWPSPKEVLYIFTNEAPLTIAAMFVISSSLNKSRVLESVSQYLEKFCELGYRKFMLILLCLVAIVSAFINNTPVVVVLLPVVMALSKSLGISASKMLIPVSYASIFGGCCTLMGTSTNILASGIMGSNPFYPEMNSLSMFELSKIGLPLLFISLLLMVLFGRK
;
A
#
# COMPACT_ATOMS: atom_id res chain seq x y z
N MET A 1 -4.91 -12.25 -33.47
CA MET A 1 -5.41 -11.56 -32.26
C MET A 1 -6.87 -11.23 -32.50
N GLY A 2 -7.76 -11.55 -31.55
CA GLY A 2 -9.16 -11.13 -31.63
C GLY A 2 -9.25 -9.60 -31.54
N ILE A 3 -10.34 -9.04 -32.09
CA ILE A 3 -10.61 -7.59 -32.02
C ILE A 3 -10.71 -7.15 -30.55
N GLU A 4 -11.27 -8.01 -29.70
CA GLU A 4 -11.33 -7.88 -28.24
C GLU A 4 -9.95 -7.64 -27.63
N THR A 5 -8.97 -8.46 -28.03
CA THR A 5 -7.62 -8.39 -27.49
C THR A 5 -6.93 -7.09 -27.90
N ILE A 6 -7.14 -6.63 -29.14
CA ILE A 6 -6.59 -5.37 -29.63
C ILE A 6 -7.17 -4.20 -28.83
N ILE A 7 -8.49 -4.17 -28.63
CA ILE A 7 -9.16 -3.14 -27.82
C ILE A 7 -8.59 -3.14 -26.40
N ALA A 8 -8.46 -4.31 -25.77
CA ALA A 8 -7.90 -4.42 -24.42
C ALA A 8 -6.46 -3.88 -24.33
N PHE A 9 -5.59 -4.19 -25.30
CA PHE A 9 -4.23 -3.66 -25.33
C PHE A 9 -4.19 -2.15 -25.57
N VAL A 10 -5.05 -1.62 -26.42
CA VAL A 10 -5.15 -0.16 -26.64
C VAL A 10 -5.58 0.55 -25.35
N LEU A 11 -6.59 0.02 -24.65
CA LEU A 11 -7.03 0.57 -23.37
C LEU A 11 -5.92 0.49 -22.32
N LEU A 12 -5.23 -0.64 -22.20
CA LEU A 12 -4.09 -0.82 -21.30
C LEU A 12 -2.97 0.21 -21.59
N PHE A 13 -2.59 0.33 -22.86
CA PHE A 13 -1.54 1.25 -23.28
C PHE A 13 -1.93 2.72 -23.04
N SER A 14 -3.19 3.06 -23.28
CA SER A 14 -3.72 4.40 -23.00
C SER A 14 -3.71 4.71 -21.49
N ALA A 15 -4.02 3.72 -20.65
CA ALA A 15 -3.95 3.85 -19.20
C ALA A 15 -2.51 4.15 -18.75
N LEU A 16 -1.55 3.36 -19.23
CA LEU A 16 -0.13 3.53 -18.92
C LEU A 16 0.38 4.90 -19.37
N LEU A 17 0.06 5.33 -20.60
CA LEU A 17 0.43 6.65 -21.09
C LEU A 17 -0.18 7.78 -20.25
N SER A 18 -1.46 7.65 -19.88
CA SER A 18 -2.12 8.64 -19.02
C SER A 18 -1.46 8.72 -17.65
N PHE A 19 -1.07 7.58 -17.06
CA PHE A 19 -0.38 7.54 -15.76
C PHE A 19 1.02 8.13 -15.84
N ILE A 20 1.77 7.87 -16.92
CA ILE A 20 3.11 8.45 -17.11
C ILE A 20 3.04 9.96 -17.35
N MET A 21 2.03 10.42 -18.10
CA MET A 21 1.88 11.83 -18.43
C MET A 21 1.38 12.68 -17.25
N GLU A 22 0.71 12.08 -16.25
CA GLU A 22 0.11 12.72 -15.07
C GLU A 22 -0.72 13.99 -15.37
N LYS A 23 -1.18 14.20 -16.61
CA LYS A 23 -1.97 15.37 -17.03
C LYS A 23 -3.39 15.37 -16.47
N VAL A 24 -3.90 14.20 -16.15
CA VAL A 24 -5.26 13.94 -15.63
C VAL A 24 -5.11 13.14 -14.35
N SER A 25 -6.00 13.37 -13.38
CA SER A 25 -5.97 12.63 -12.12
C SER A 25 -6.22 11.14 -12.36
N LEU A 26 -5.54 10.29 -11.57
CA LEU A 26 -5.57 8.84 -11.72
C LEU A 26 -7.00 8.27 -11.61
N ASP A 27 -7.81 8.87 -10.74
CA ASP A 27 -9.23 8.58 -10.55
C ASP A 27 -10.07 8.86 -11.80
N VAL A 28 -9.86 10.00 -12.46
CA VAL A 28 -10.57 10.34 -13.70
C VAL A 28 -10.18 9.37 -14.81
N THR A 29 -8.90 9.06 -14.98
CA THR A 29 -8.44 8.07 -15.96
C THR A 29 -9.08 6.70 -15.72
N ALA A 30 -9.10 6.23 -14.47
CA ALA A 30 -9.70 4.96 -14.10
C ALA A 30 -11.21 4.93 -14.37
N LEU A 31 -11.95 6.00 -14.01
CA LEU A 31 -13.38 6.11 -14.25
C LEU A 31 -13.72 6.19 -15.75
N CYS A 32 -12.94 6.92 -16.53
CA CYS A 32 -13.10 6.98 -17.99
C CYS A 32 -12.90 5.60 -18.64
N LEU A 33 -11.83 4.88 -18.26
CA LEU A 33 -11.58 3.54 -18.78
C LEU A 33 -12.68 2.56 -18.37
N LEU A 34 -13.13 2.61 -17.11
CA LEU A 34 -14.25 1.79 -16.64
C LEU A 34 -15.54 2.09 -17.42
N ALA A 35 -15.83 3.37 -17.68
CA ALA A 35 -16.98 3.77 -18.48
C ALA A 35 -16.89 3.23 -19.92
N ILE A 36 -15.72 3.34 -20.56
CA ILE A 36 -15.49 2.77 -21.90
C ILE A 36 -15.72 1.25 -21.89
N ILE A 37 -15.14 0.54 -20.92
CA ILE A 37 -15.31 -0.92 -20.81
C ILE A 37 -16.78 -1.28 -20.62
N LEU A 38 -17.49 -0.61 -19.71
CA LEU A 38 -18.91 -0.87 -19.43
C LEU A 38 -19.81 -0.57 -20.64
N THR A 39 -19.53 0.53 -21.36
CA THR A 39 -20.30 0.84 -22.58
C THR A 39 -20.13 -0.26 -23.62
N ILE A 40 -18.90 -0.71 -23.91
CA ILE A 40 -18.63 -1.82 -24.82
C ILE A 40 -19.32 -3.11 -24.35
N SER A 41 -19.22 -3.44 -23.06
CA SER A 41 -19.87 -4.60 -22.45
C SER A 41 -21.41 -4.56 -22.58
N SER A 42 -22.01 -3.37 -22.55
CA SER A 42 -23.47 -3.22 -22.67
C SER A 42 -24.01 -3.41 -24.09
N VAL A 43 -23.18 -3.17 -25.11
CA VAL A 43 -23.61 -3.35 -26.51
C VAL A 43 -23.65 -4.83 -26.91
N GLY A 44 -22.89 -5.69 -26.22
CA GLY A 44 -22.95 -7.15 -26.39
C GLY A 44 -22.49 -7.66 -27.76
N ILE A 45 -21.71 -6.88 -28.50
CA ILE A 45 -21.25 -7.21 -29.86
C ILE A 45 -20.08 -8.21 -29.86
N LEU A 46 -19.29 -8.23 -28.79
CA LEU A 46 -18.06 -9.01 -28.68
C LEU A 46 -18.31 -10.22 -27.77
N GLU A 47 -18.32 -11.43 -28.34
CA GLU A 47 -18.62 -12.67 -27.60
C GLU A 47 -17.64 -12.96 -26.46
N ASN A 48 -16.35 -12.62 -26.63
CA ASN A 48 -15.32 -12.88 -25.64
C ASN A 48 -15.05 -11.69 -24.69
N TRP A 49 -15.86 -10.64 -24.76
CA TRP A 49 -15.70 -9.46 -23.91
C TRP A 49 -16.43 -9.63 -22.57
N PRO A 50 -15.85 -9.19 -21.44
CA PRO A 50 -16.46 -9.39 -20.13
C PRO A 50 -17.84 -8.73 -20.04
N SER A 51 -18.80 -9.46 -19.50
CA SER A 51 -20.15 -8.95 -19.28
C SER A 51 -20.15 -7.80 -18.27
N PRO A 52 -21.16 -6.90 -18.27
CA PRO A 52 -21.22 -5.81 -17.30
C PRO A 52 -21.16 -6.30 -15.84
N LYS A 53 -21.71 -7.49 -15.56
CA LYS A 53 -21.66 -8.13 -14.24
C LYS A 53 -20.24 -8.53 -13.86
N GLU A 54 -19.48 -9.10 -14.79
CA GLU A 54 -18.08 -9.49 -14.58
C GLU A 54 -17.17 -8.28 -14.38
N VAL A 55 -17.40 -7.20 -15.14
CA VAL A 55 -16.67 -5.93 -14.95
C VAL A 55 -16.95 -5.35 -13.56
N LEU A 56 -18.21 -5.35 -13.11
CA LEU A 56 -18.58 -4.85 -11.77
C LEU A 56 -18.10 -5.76 -10.63
N TYR A 57 -17.78 -7.02 -10.90
CA TYR A 57 -17.25 -7.94 -9.90
C TYR A 57 -15.91 -7.47 -9.31
N ILE A 58 -15.18 -6.60 -10.02
CA ILE A 58 -13.93 -5.98 -9.54
C ILE A 58 -14.16 -5.19 -8.24
N PHE A 59 -15.34 -4.60 -8.03
CA PHE A 59 -15.67 -3.86 -6.81
C PHE A 59 -15.89 -4.76 -5.58
N THR A 60 -16.04 -6.07 -5.79
CA THR A 60 -16.12 -7.07 -4.71
C THR A 60 -14.73 -7.38 -4.13
N ASN A 61 -13.66 -6.91 -4.76
CA ASN A 61 -12.31 -7.06 -4.22
C ASN A 61 -12.21 -6.35 -2.85
N GLU A 62 -11.54 -6.98 -1.89
CA GLU A 62 -11.39 -6.43 -0.53
C GLU A 62 -10.53 -5.16 -0.49
N ALA A 63 -9.67 -4.94 -1.49
CA ALA A 63 -8.67 -3.87 -1.47
C ALA A 63 -9.28 -2.45 -1.46
N PRO A 64 -10.21 -2.06 -2.34
CA PRO A 64 -10.86 -0.74 -2.27
C PRO A 64 -11.61 -0.49 -0.95
N LEU A 65 -12.33 -1.50 -0.44
CA LEU A 65 -13.08 -1.39 0.81
C LEU A 65 -12.14 -1.17 2.01
N THR A 66 -11.00 -1.87 2.01
CA THR A 66 -9.96 -1.72 3.03
C THR A 66 -9.41 -0.30 3.05
N ILE A 67 -9.08 0.26 1.88
CA ILE A 67 -8.59 1.65 1.75
C ILE A 67 -9.65 2.65 2.28
N ALA A 68 -10.92 2.46 1.91
CA ALA A 68 -12.01 3.31 2.41
C ALA A 68 -12.14 3.27 3.94
N ALA A 69 -12.09 2.08 4.55
CA ALA A 69 -12.10 1.93 6.00
C ALA A 69 -10.91 2.63 6.68
N MET A 70 -9.74 2.61 6.06
CA MET A 70 -8.55 3.26 6.59
C MET A 70 -8.60 4.79 6.54
N PHE A 71 -9.25 5.37 5.52
CA PHE A 71 -9.58 6.80 5.52
C PHE A 71 -10.54 7.17 6.66
N VAL A 72 -11.53 6.32 6.93
CA VAL A 72 -12.45 6.51 8.08
C VAL A 72 -11.69 6.45 9.41
N ILE A 73 -10.81 5.46 9.58
CA ILE A 73 -9.96 5.32 10.78
C ILE A 73 -9.04 6.54 10.95
N SER A 74 -8.36 6.96 9.88
CA SER A 74 -7.48 8.14 9.90
C SER A 74 -8.23 9.42 10.28
N SER A 75 -9.42 9.64 9.72
CA SER A 75 -10.28 10.77 10.07
C SER A 75 -10.76 10.71 11.53
N SER A 76 -11.10 9.52 12.01
CA SER A 76 -11.55 9.29 13.39
C SER A 76 -10.42 9.54 14.39
N LEU A 77 -9.21 9.08 14.08
CA LEU A 77 -8.02 9.32 14.89
C LEU A 77 -7.69 10.82 14.96
N ASN A 78 -7.74 11.54 13.82
CA ASN A 78 -7.54 12.99 13.77
C ASN A 78 -8.53 13.79 14.61
N LYS A 79 -9.75 13.30 14.81
CA LYS A 79 -10.76 13.92 15.67
C LYS A 79 -10.68 13.46 17.12
N SER A 80 -9.95 12.39 17.40
CA SER A 80 -9.81 11.82 18.74
C SER A 80 -8.55 12.36 19.43
N ARG A 81 -8.60 12.51 20.76
CA ARG A 81 -7.41 12.80 21.57
C ARG A 81 -6.42 11.63 21.65
N VAL A 82 -6.67 10.52 20.95
CA VAL A 82 -5.76 9.36 20.90
C VAL A 82 -4.41 9.76 20.33
N LEU A 83 -4.39 10.65 19.33
CA LEU A 83 -3.14 11.12 18.73
C LEU A 83 -2.28 11.86 19.75
N GLU A 84 -2.87 12.70 20.59
CA GLU A 84 -2.17 13.40 21.67
C GLU A 84 -1.58 12.40 22.68
N SER A 85 -2.36 11.39 23.08
CA SER A 85 -1.90 10.35 24.00
C SER A 85 -0.75 9.51 23.43
N VAL A 86 -0.84 9.12 22.15
CA VAL A 86 0.21 8.34 21.47
C VAL A 86 1.48 9.17 21.29
N SER A 87 1.35 10.43 20.88
CA SER A 87 2.48 11.36 20.79
C SER A 87 3.15 11.56 22.14
N GLN A 88 2.39 11.84 23.21
CA GLN A 88 2.95 11.99 24.57
C GLN A 88 3.64 10.72 25.07
N TYR A 89 3.11 9.54 24.75
CA TYR A 89 3.74 8.27 25.11
C TYR A 89 5.06 8.07 24.35
N LEU A 90 5.08 8.38 23.05
CA LEU A 90 6.28 8.29 22.21
C LEU A 90 7.33 9.36 22.55
N GLU A 91 6.91 10.54 23.02
CA GLU A 91 7.82 11.59 23.51
C GLU A 91 8.69 11.11 24.68
N LYS A 92 8.17 10.25 25.56
CA LYS A 92 8.97 9.66 26.66
C LYS A 92 10.18 8.89 26.15
N PHE A 93 10.09 8.27 24.97
CA PHE A 93 11.21 7.56 24.36
C PHE A 93 12.20 8.49 23.65
N CYS A 94 11.84 9.76 23.44
CA CYS A 94 12.74 10.75 22.84
C CYS A 94 13.92 11.09 23.77
N GLU A 95 13.74 10.94 25.09
CA GLU A 95 14.81 11.08 26.09
C GLU A 95 15.97 10.10 25.88
N LEU A 96 15.71 8.96 25.22
CA LEU A 96 16.73 7.95 24.89
C LEU A 96 17.65 8.37 23.73
N GLY A 97 17.36 9.51 23.09
CA GLY A 97 18.09 10.06 21.95
C GLY A 97 17.55 9.60 20.60
N TYR A 98 17.71 10.46 19.58
CA TYR A 98 17.10 10.31 18.24
C TYR A 98 17.25 8.91 17.62
N ARG A 99 18.45 8.32 17.68
CA ARG A 99 18.71 7.01 17.05
C ARG A 99 17.91 5.87 17.71
N LYS A 100 17.87 5.84 19.04
CA LYS A 100 17.13 4.80 19.78
C LYS A 100 15.63 4.99 19.61
N PHE A 101 15.16 6.23 19.68
CA PHE A 101 13.78 6.59 19.41
C PHE A 101 13.35 6.15 18.00
N MET A 102 14.11 6.52 16.97
CA MET A 102 13.83 6.14 15.59
C MET A 102 13.84 4.62 15.43
N LEU A 103 14.79 3.90 16.02
CA LEU A 103 14.79 2.44 15.95
C LEU A 103 13.50 1.83 16.54
N ILE A 104 13.06 2.28 17.71
CA ILE A 104 11.81 1.82 18.35
C ILE A 104 10.62 2.14 17.45
N LEU A 105 10.51 3.37 16.97
CA LEU A 105 9.43 3.81 16.10
C LEU A 105 9.38 2.96 14.83
N LEU A 106 10.49 2.84 14.11
CA LEU A 106 10.56 2.11 12.85
C LEU A 106 10.30 0.61 13.03
N CYS A 107 10.77 -0.01 14.12
CA CYS A 107 10.42 -1.40 14.43
C CYS A 107 8.91 -1.56 14.66
N LEU A 108 8.28 -0.65 15.40
CA LEU A 108 6.83 -0.68 15.64
C LEU A 108 6.08 -0.55 14.31
N VAL A 109 6.46 0.42 13.47
CA VAL A 109 5.87 0.61 12.14
C VAL A 109 6.03 -0.65 11.29
N ALA A 110 7.22 -1.23 11.25
CA ALA A 110 7.49 -2.42 10.46
C ALA A 110 6.65 -3.62 10.91
N ILE A 111 6.51 -3.84 12.22
CA ILE A 111 5.68 -4.91 12.77
C ILE A 111 4.21 -4.70 12.41
N VAL A 112 3.69 -3.49 12.58
CA VAL A 112 2.29 -3.18 12.23
C VAL A 112 2.06 -3.36 10.73
N SER A 113 2.98 -2.87 9.90
CA SER A 113 2.92 -2.99 8.44
C SER A 113 3.10 -4.43 7.95
N ALA A 114 3.71 -5.30 8.76
CA ALA A 114 3.79 -6.73 8.48
C ALA A 114 2.41 -7.41 8.51
N PHE A 115 1.36 -6.76 9.01
CA PHE A 115 0.00 -7.33 9.01
C PHE A 115 -1.02 -6.40 8.34
N ILE A 116 -0.64 -5.17 8.03
CA ILE A 116 -1.50 -4.13 7.47
C ILE A 116 -0.77 -3.50 6.29
N ASN A 117 -1.48 -3.29 5.17
CA ASN A 117 -0.90 -2.68 3.99
C ASN A 117 -0.26 -1.30 4.29
N ASN A 118 0.81 -0.98 3.58
CA ASN A 118 1.76 0.08 3.96
C ASN A 118 1.14 1.49 3.98
N THR A 119 0.38 1.84 2.94
CA THR A 119 -0.19 3.17 2.75
C THR A 119 -1.06 3.64 3.95
N PRO A 120 -2.00 2.82 4.44
CA PRO A 120 -2.78 3.10 5.66
C PRO A 120 -1.95 3.38 6.90
N VAL A 121 -0.90 2.59 7.14
CA VAL A 121 -0.06 2.72 8.33
C VAL A 121 0.61 4.09 8.34
N VAL A 122 1.17 4.50 7.20
CA VAL A 122 1.81 5.81 7.06
C VAL A 122 0.80 6.95 7.24
N VAL A 123 -0.39 6.85 6.65
CA VAL A 123 -1.45 7.89 6.76
C VAL A 123 -1.93 8.06 8.20
N VAL A 124 -2.07 6.97 8.95
CA VAL A 124 -2.46 7.00 10.37
C VAL A 124 -1.34 7.59 11.25
N LEU A 125 -0.08 7.31 10.93
CA LEU A 125 1.06 7.80 11.69
C LEU A 125 1.51 9.22 11.31
N LEU A 126 1.13 9.72 10.14
CA LEU A 126 1.46 11.06 9.67
C LEU A 126 1.20 12.16 10.71
N PRO A 127 0.01 12.29 11.32
CA PRO A 127 -0.24 13.32 12.32
C PRO A 127 0.63 13.15 13.58
N VAL A 128 0.86 11.90 14.02
CA VAL A 128 1.72 11.58 15.19
C VAL A 128 3.16 12.02 14.93
N VAL A 129 3.70 11.68 13.76
CA VAL A 129 5.06 12.04 13.34
C VAL A 129 5.18 13.56 13.16
N MET A 130 4.17 14.23 12.63
CA MET A 130 4.14 15.70 12.53
C MET A 130 4.18 16.36 13.91
N ALA A 131 3.40 15.88 14.88
CA ALA A 131 3.43 16.40 16.25
C ALA A 131 4.81 16.22 16.91
N LEU A 132 5.38 15.01 16.79
CA LEU A 132 6.71 14.69 17.32
C LEU A 132 7.81 15.52 16.67
N SER A 133 7.73 15.75 15.35
CA SER A 133 8.73 16.56 14.64
C SER A 133 8.79 18.01 15.16
N LYS A 134 7.65 18.59 15.52
CA LYS A 134 7.55 19.91 16.12
C LYS A 134 8.16 19.93 17.53
N SER A 135 7.81 18.94 18.36
CA SER A 135 8.33 18.78 19.72
C SER A 135 9.86 18.63 19.74
N LEU A 136 10.41 17.89 18.77
CA LEU A 136 11.84 17.61 18.63
C LEU A 136 12.62 18.67 17.83
N GLY A 137 11.95 19.66 17.25
CA GLY A 137 12.61 20.70 16.42
C GLY A 137 13.29 20.18 15.15
N ILE A 138 12.79 19.07 14.58
CA ILE A 138 13.33 18.44 13.36
C ILE A 138 12.31 18.50 12.23
N SER A 139 12.76 18.47 10.98
CA SER A 139 11.83 18.48 9.84
C SER A 139 11.02 17.19 9.79
N ALA A 140 9.70 17.30 9.62
CA ALA A 140 8.80 16.14 9.54
C ALA A 140 9.23 15.12 8.47
N SER A 141 9.76 15.60 7.33
CA SER A 141 10.29 14.76 6.25
C SER A 141 11.38 13.79 6.71
N LYS A 142 12.25 14.19 7.65
CA LYS A 142 13.35 13.35 8.17
C LYS A 142 12.85 12.20 9.05
N MET A 143 11.61 12.27 9.53
CA MET A 143 10.96 11.19 10.25
C MET A 143 10.01 10.40 9.34
N LEU A 144 9.24 11.09 8.50
CA LEU A 144 8.26 10.49 7.60
C LEU A 144 8.90 9.60 6.54
N ILE A 145 10.05 9.99 5.97
CA ILE A 145 10.75 9.16 4.98
C ILE A 145 11.16 7.81 5.59
N PRO A 146 11.90 7.76 6.71
CA PRO A 146 12.18 6.50 7.39
C PRO A 146 10.93 5.68 7.74
N VAL A 147 9.88 6.31 8.28
CA VAL A 147 8.62 5.64 8.63
C VAL A 147 7.99 4.99 7.40
N SER A 148 7.97 5.70 6.26
CA SER A 148 7.44 5.18 5.00
C SER A 148 8.19 3.93 4.54
N TYR A 149 9.52 3.93 4.60
CA TYR A 149 10.28 2.76 4.20
C TYR A 149 10.18 1.61 5.20
N ALA A 150 10.18 1.89 6.51
CA ALA A 150 9.97 0.85 7.52
C ALA A 150 8.61 0.17 7.34
N SER A 151 7.59 0.93 6.94
CA SER A 151 6.30 0.38 6.54
C SER A 151 6.44 -0.52 5.31
N ILE A 152 7.08 -0.04 4.23
CA ILE A 152 7.30 -0.83 3.00
C ILE A 152 7.99 -2.17 3.30
N PHE A 153 9.15 -2.12 3.96
CA PHE A 153 9.93 -3.32 4.24
C PHE A 153 9.27 -4.23 5.28
N GLY A 154 8.52 -3.66 6.22
CA GLY A 154 7.67 -4.43 7.14
C GLY A 154 6.60 -5.21 6.39
N GLY A 155 5.91 -4.57 5.44
CA GLY A 155 4.91 -5.22 4.59
C GLY A 155 5.47 -6.30 3.68
N CYS A 156 6.76 -6.23 3.32
CA CYS A 156 7.44 -7.29 2.58
C CYS A 156 7.72 -8.55 3.43
N CYS A 157 7.58 -8.49 4.76
CA CYS A 157 7.86 -9.64 5.61
C CYS A 157 6.76 -10.70 5.59
N THR A 158 5.52 -10.37 5.21
CA THR A 158 4.41 -11.33 5.22
C THR A 158 3.57 -11.28 3.96
N LEU A 159 2.75 -12.31 3.79
CA LEU A 159 1.74 -12.36 2.74
C LEU A 159 0.69 -11.24 2.87
N MET A 160 0.22 -10.93 4.08
CA MET A 160 -0.79 -9.89 4.30
C MET A 160 -0.25 -8.47 4.16
N GLY A 161 1.05 -8.28 4.33
CA GLY A 161 1.66 -6.96 4.43
C GLY A 161 1.51 -6.08 3.19
N THR A 162 1.26 -6.65 2.00
CA THR A 162 0.93 -5.85 0.81
C THR A 162 -0.11 -6.51 -0.09
N SER A 163 -0.92 -5.69 -0.76
CA SER A 163 -1.89 -6.15 -1.78
C SER A 163 -1.22 -6.89 -2.93
N THR A 164 0.02 -6.54 -3.27
CA THR A 164 0.83 -7.24 -4.28
C THR A 164 1.16 -8.67 -3.87
N ASN A 165 1.47 -8.92 -2.60
CA ASN A 165 1.77 -10.27 -2.10
C ASN A 165 0.51 -11.15 -2.12
N ILE A 166 -0.62 -10.62 -1.68
CA ILE A 166 -1.93 -11.29 -1.72
C ILE A 166 -2.31 -11.64 -3.16
N LEU A 167 -2.19 -10.68 -4.08
CA LEU A 167 -2.49 -10.90 -5.51
C LEU A 167 -1.59 -11.98 -6.11
N ALA A 168 -0.28 -11.91 -5.86
CA ALA A 168 0.68 -12.90 -6.36
C ALA A 168 0.36 -14.31 -5.84
N SER A 169 0.06 -14.45 -4.54
CA SER A 169 -0.33 -15.73 -3.95
C SER A 169 -1.65 -16.27 -4.52
N GLY A 170 -2.62 -15.38 -4.75
CA GLY A 170 -3.88 -15.72 -5.41
C GLY A 170 -3.66 -16.25 -6.82
N ILE A 171 -2.85 -15.55 -7.62
CA ILE A 171 -2.49 -15.98 -8.98
C ILE A 171 -1.76 -17.32 -8.97
N MET A 172 -0.82 -17.54 -8.05
CA MET A 172 -0.09 -18.81 -7.92
C MET A 172 -1.04 -19.97 -7.62
N GLY A 173 -1.91 -19.83 -6.63
CA GLY A 173 -2.85 -20.88 -6.24
C GLY A 173 -3.96 -21.15 -7.26
N SER A 174 -4.23 -20.23 -8.19
CA SER A 174 -5.25 -20.37 -9.23
C SER A 174 -4.68 -20.58 -10.64
N ASN A 175 -3.37 -20.83 -10.78
CA ASN A 175 -2.72 -20.89 -12.10
C ASN A 175 -2.97 -22.25 -12.80
N PRO A 176 -3.71 -22.30 -13.93
CA PRO A 176 -3.96 -23.56 -14.64
C PRO A 176 -2.71 -24.12 -15.34
N PHE A 177 -1.67 -23.31 -15.57
CA PHE A 177 -0.44 -23.72 -16.25
C PHE A 177 0.58 -24.37 -15.30
N TYR A 178 0.48 -24.10 -14.00
CA TYR A 178 1.39 -24.64 -12.98
C TYR A 178 0.60 -25.16 -11.77
N PRO A 179 -0.12 -26.30 -11.92
CA PRO A 179 -1.01 -26.81 -10.88
C PRO A 179 -0.29 -27.27 -9.60
N GLU A 180 1.02 -27.51 -9.65
CA GLU A 180 1.84 -27.84 -8.47
C GLU A 180 2.29 -26.60 -7.68
N MET A 181 2.04 -25.40 -8.19
CA MET A 181 2.45 -24.15 -7.56
C MET A 181 1.43 -23.75 -6.48
N ASN A 182 1.74 -24.09 -5.23
CA ASN A 182 0.89 -23.73 -4.10
C ASN A 182 0.89 -22.21 -3.86
N SER A 183 -0.20 -21.71 -3.26
CA SER A 183 -0.25 -20.34 -2.73
C SER A 183 0.88 -20.11 -1.70
N LEU A 184 1.40 -18.89 -1.66
CA LEU A 184 2.47 -18.52 -0.72
C LEU A 184 2.03 -18.72 0.73
N SER A 185 2.92 -19.24 1.57
CA SER A 185 2.70 -19.30 3.01
C SER A 185 2.90 -17.92 3.65
N MET A 186 2.22 -17.66 4.77
CA MET A 186 2.18 -16.37 5.46
C MET A 186 3.56 -15.75 5.68
N PHE A 187 4.57 -16.55 6.04
CA PHE A 187 5.93 -16.13 6.36
C PHE A 187 6.99 -16.58 5.35
N GLU A 188 6.57 -17.05 4.18
CA GLU A 188 7.50 -17.49 3.14
C GLU A 188 8.36 -16.31 2.64
N LEU A 189 7.73 -15.15 2.51
CA LEU A 189 8.37 -13.89 2.15
C LEU A 189 9.32 -13.37 3.23
N SER A 190 9.15 -13.77 4.50
CA SER A 190 10.00 -13.32 5.60
C SER A 190 11.47 -13.68 5.39
N LYS A 191 11.77 -14.76 4.65
CA LYS A 191 13.15 -15.18 4.34
C LYS A 191 13.92 -14.10 3.59
N ILE A 192 13.25 -13.33 2.74
CA ILE A 192 13.82 -12.21 1.98
C ILE A 192 13.50 -10.88 2.66
N GLY A 193 12.27 -10.74 3.17
CA GLY A 193 11.79 -9.52 3.80
C GLY A 193 12.55 -9.13 5.08
N LEU A 194 12.85 -10.09 5.96
CA LEU A 194 13.57 -9.80 7.22
C LEU A 194 15.00 -9.26 6.99
N PRO A 195 15.84 -9.86 6.13
CA PRO A 195 17.14 -9.29 5.78
C PRO A 195 17.02 -7.86 5.22
N LEU A 196 16.08 -7.63 4.30
CA LEU A 196 15.87 -6.30 3.71
C LEU A 196 15.40 -5.28 4.74
N LEU A 197 14.46 -5.67 5.62
CA LEU A 197 13.99 -4.85 6.72
C LEU A 197 15.15 -4.47 7.65
N PHE A 198 15.99 -5.45 8.02
CA PHE A 198 17.13 -5.19 8.89
C PHE A 198 18.13 -4.21 8.28
N ILE A 199 18.49 -4.39 7.01
CA ILE A 199 19.37 -3.47 6.26
C ILE A 199 18.75 -2.07 6.19
N SER A 200 17.46 -1.99 5.86
CA SER A 200 16.71 -0.73 5.78
C SER A 200 16.69 0.01 7.11
N LEU A 201 16.35 -0.67 8.21
CA LEU A 201 16.33 -0.10 9.55
C LEU A 201 17.71 0.42 9.93
N LEU A 202 18.76 -0.36 9.67
CA LEU A 202 20.14 0.03 9.97
C LEU A 202 20.54 1.30 9.19
N LEU A 203 20.24 1.35 7.89
CA LEU A 203 20.50 2.54 7.06
C LEU A 203 19.73 3.77 7.56
N MET A 204 18.45 3.63 7.89
CA MET A 204 17.62 4.75 8.35
C MET A 204 18.03 5.29 9.71
N VAL A 205 18.39 4.41 10.64
CA VAL A 205 18.83 4.83 11.97
C VAL A 205 20.22 5.48 11.92
N LEU A 206 21.11 5.01 11.03
CA LEU A 206 22.46 5.56 10.89
C LEU A 206 22.48 6.88 10.10
N PHE A 207 21.76 6.95 8.98
CA PHE A 207 21.82 8.06 8.02
C PHE A 207 20.61 8.99 8.04
N GLY A 208 19.44 8.57 8.55
CA GLY A 208 18.19 9.33 8.47
C GLY A 208 18.13 10.64 9.27
N ARG A 209 19.18 10.98 10.03
CA ARG A 209 19.31 12.31 10.67
C ARG A 209 19.93 13.35 9.74
N LYS A 210 20.81 12.93 8.83
CA LYS A 210 21.53 13.81 7.90
C LYS A 210 20.55 14.23 6.79
#